data_AF-A0A1F3K9S6-F1
#
_entry.id   AF-A0A1F3K9S6-F1
#
_cell.length_a   1.000
_cell.length_b   1.000
_cell.length_c   1.000
_cell.angle_alpha   90.00
_cell.angle_beta   90.00
_cell.angle_gamma   90.00
#
_symmetry.space_group_name_H-M   'P 1'
#
loop_
_entity.id
_entity.type
_entity.pdbx_description
1 polymer ?
#
loop_
_entity_poly.entity_id
_entity_poly.type
_entity_poly.pdbx_seq_one_letter_code
_entity_poly.pdbx_strand_id
1 'polypeptide(L)'
;MKIIVLNIIFLFSLLNIHAQYLPIRYEQNVDDKFNYEVKLTEDKKVIIYSAEENANETFSIRLLDEELNSLWNKTIIYKNKIELINIIDEKEVIYVISKDLKSKNKLSLILFKFSKNSGEYTKEDIIINALVLPKFINIKSDTLYISGHTIPSAKKVIYNTLLKLTIVPLIFGIDIIDNKPYAASFNITSKNIKELIRNGNIKKGTIITEKVEGDNLHLIITEREKNGLVTTTYKKVDLNNDKVLEITLNKTEKNNNIKKIISSADVLSLNDSITIIAGTYGNNSNQITTENQQNIGFFIANIKNNSLKLIKFYNFFDLKTSFRILNSKDSIKVSKYIKKQKNRGNDPEIGTFFLFHDIIKDNKDNVTLLFEEFYPEYHTVNYTTFDYYGRPINSSYNVFDGYRYTNAFICKLNSYDGSILWENGIEMGEILTYNKESHISSLQDDNDILLVYSNEGQIASKIINKDVNISNKKYTKIATLNKDDKIVGEDGSNIKHWYKSFFVAYGIQYITTKQFSNNKRKRVFYINKIAFE
;
A
#
# COMPACT_ATOMS: atom_id res chain seq x y z
N MET A 1 28.29 8.96 48.76
CA MET A 1 28.89 9.92 47.81
C MET A 1 29.42 9.16 46.60
N LYS A 2 28.64 9.17 45.51
CA LYS A 2 28.97 8.97 44.08
C LYS A 2 27.78 8.27 43.42
N ILE A 3 26.86 9.14 43.01
CA ILE A 3 25.77 8.86 42.07
C ILE A 3 26.41 8.61 40.71
N ILE A 4 26.20 7.43 40.14
CA ILE A 4 26.44 7.18 38.71
C ILE A 4 25.09 7.39 38.03
N VAL A 5 24.86 8.63 37.58
CA VAL A 5 23.86 8.93 36.55
C VAL A 5 24.53 8.59 35.23
N LEU A 6 24.15 7.45 34.65
CA LEU A 6 24.54 7.10 33.30
C LEU A 6 23.66 7.93 32.36
N ASN A 7 24.29 8.86 31.64
CA ASN A 7 23.66 9.69 30.62
C ASN A 7 22.98 8.80 29.56
N ILE A 8 21.66 8.88 29.48
CA ILE A 8 20.88 8.50 28.29
C ILE A 8 21.09 9.64 27.29
N ILE A 9 21.96 9.41 26.32
CA ILE A 9 22.32 10.39 25.28
C ILE A 9 21.27 10.32 24.16
N PHE A 10 20.76 11.49 23.79
CA PHE A 10 19.97 11.80 22.58
C PHE A 10 20.49 11.06 21.33
N LEU A 11 19.70 10.13 20.77
CA LEU A 11 20.12 9.38 19.58
C LEU A 11 19.88 10.13 18.25
N PHE A 12 18.96 11.11 18.18
CA PHE A 12 18.61 11.71 16.88
C PHE A 12 19.34 13.00 16.49
N SER A 13 19.99 13.72 17.41
CA SER A 13 20.63 15.00 17.04
C SER A 13 21.90 14.84 16.20
N LEU A 14 22.39 13.60 16.01
CA LEU A 14 23.65 13.29 15.35
C LEU A 14 23.58 12.16 14.32
N LEU A 15 22.38 11.85 13.79
CA LEU A 15 22.26 10.87 12.72
C LEU A 15 23.10 11.28 11.51
N ASN A 16 24.21 10.57 11.34
CA ASN A 16 25.12 10.68 10.22
C ASN A 16 24.94 9.40 9.42
N ILE A 17 24.53 9.54 8.16
CA ILE A 17 24.52 8.40 7.25
C ILE A 17 25.99 8.07 6.97
N HIS A 18 26.53 7.11 7.71
CA HIS A 18 27.85 6.59 7.47
C HIS A 18 27.76 5.62 6.30
N ALA A 19 28.27 6.05 5.15
CA ALA A 19 28.66 5.11 4.11
C ALA A 19 29.81 4.27 4.68
N GLN A 20 29.54 3.01 5.05
CA GLN A 20 30.61 2.00 5.18
C GLN A 20 31.51 2.06 3.95
N TYR A 21 32.82 1.79 4.13
CA TYR A 21 33.87 1.98 3.12
C TYR A 21 33.56 1.30 1.75
N LEU A 22 32.68 0.29 1.76
CA LEU A 22 31.92 -0.21 0.60
C LEU A 22 30.45 -0.38 1.02
N PRO A 23 29.46 0.08 0.22
CA PRO A 23 28.06 -0.17 0.51
C PRO A 23 27.74 -1.66 0.39
N ILE A 24 27.02 -2.23 1.35
CA ILE A 24 26.44 -3.57 1.20
C ILE A 24 25.36 -3.47 0.10
N ARG A 25 25.67 -4.03 -1.07
CA ARG A 25 24.88 -3.90 -2.31
C ARG A 25 24.79 -5.22 -3.06
N TYR A 26 23.56 -5.59 -3.42
CA TYR A 26 23.28 -6.57 -4.47
C TYR A 26 23.02 -5.82 -5.79
N GLU A 27 23.60 -6.30 -6.88
CA GLU A 27 23.39 -5.75 -8.22
C GLU A 27 23.34 -6.86 -9.27
N GLN A 28 22.38 -6.77 -10.19
CA GLN A 28 22.24 -7.69 -11.32
C GLN A 28 21.93 -6.91 -12.60
N ASN A 29 22.52 -7.34 -13.72
CA ASN A 29 22.19 -6.79 -15.04
C ASN A 29 20.80 -7.25 -15.45
N VAL A 30 20.00 -6.33 -16.01
CA VAL A 30 18.61 -6.65 -16.37
C VAL A 30 18.28 -6.15 -17.77
N ASP A 31 17.51 -6.96 -18.49
CA ASP A 31 16.90 -6.57 -19.77
C ASP A 31 15.61 -5.78 -19.52
N ASP A 32 15.19 -4.98 -20.50
CA ASP A 32 14.06 -4.04 -20.41
C ASP A 32 12.70 -4.65 -20.06
N LYS A 33 12.58 -5.98 -20.00
CA LYS A 33 11.31 -6.70 -19.89
C LYS A 33 11.02 -7.28 -18.51
N PHE A 34 11.74 -6.94 -17.45
CA PHE A 34 11.56 -7.57 -16.14
C PHE A 34 10.97 -6.64 -15.08
N ASN A 35 9.92 -7.12 -14.41
CA ASN A 35 9.39 -6.56 -13.17
C ASN A 35 10.06 -7.22 -11.97
N TYR A 36 10.34 -6.43 -10.94
CA TYR A 36 10.93 -6.87 -9.68
C TYR A 36 10.02 -6.53 -8.51
N GLU A 37 9.84 -7.48 -7.59
CA GLU A 37 9.20 -7.24 -6.30
C GLU A 37 10.16 -7.61 -5.18
N VAL A 38 10.29 -6.71 -4.20
CA VAL A 38 11.16 -6.88 -3.02
C VAL A 38 10.30 -6.98 -1.77
N LYS A 39 10.48 -8.08 -1.02
CA LYS A 39 9.85 -8.32 0.28
C LYS A 39 10.92 -8.53 1.34
N LEU A 40 10.70 -7.94 2.50
CA LEU A 40 11.58 -8.06 3.66
C LEU A 40 10.94 -9.03 4.65
N THR A 41 11.76 -9.88 5.27
CA THR A 41 11.29 -10.91 6.20
C THR A 41 11.61 -10.52 7.65
N GLU A 42 10.86 -11.07 8.60
CA GLU A 42 11.10 -10.84 10.04
C GLU A 42 12.47 -11.37 10.50
N ASP A 43 12.95 -12.44 9.87
CA ASP A 43 14.26 -13.05 10.12
C ASP A 43 15.41 -12.34 9.35
N LYS A 44 15.20 -11.06 8.98
CA LYS A 44 16.19 -10.17 8.38
C LYS A 44 16.76 -10.67 7.05
N LYS A 45 15.94 -11.29 6.23
CA LYS A 45 16.27 -11.71 4.86
C LYS A 45 15.55 -10.80 3.86
N VAL A 46 16.01 -10.88 2.61
CA VAL A 46 15.39 -10.17 1.49
C VAL A 46 14.96 -11.17 0.43
N ILE A 47 13.69 -11.13 0.06
CA ILE A 47 13.13 -11.91 -1.04
C ILE A 47 13.08 -11.01 -2.27
N ILE A 48 13.63 -11.50 -3.37
CA ILE A 48 13.52 -10.89 -4.68
C ILE A 48 12.69 -11.83 -5.55
N TYR A 49 11.57 -11.33 -6.04
CA TYR A 49 10.84 -11.95 -7.14
C TYR A 49 11.12 -11.16 -8.41
N SER A 50 11.36 -11.86 -9.51
CA SER A 50 11.53 -11.24 -10.82
C SER A 50 10.83 -12.04 -11.90
N ALA A 51 10.10 -11.37 -12.78
CA ALA A 51 9.43 -12.04 -13.89
C ALA A 51 9.25 -11.08 -15.07
N GLU A 52 9.01 -11.59 -16.27
CA GLU A 52 8.83 -10.73 -17.44
C GLU A 52 7.57 -9.82 -17.32
N GLU A 53 7.55 -8.71 -18.04
CA GLU A 53 6.43 -7.78 -18.09
C GLU A 53 5.30 -8.38 -18.93
N ASN A 54 4.08 -8.46 -18.37
CA ASN A 54 2.83 -8.92 -19.00
C ASN A 54 2.56 -10.44 -19.02
N ALA A 55 2.60 -11.00 -17.80
CA ALA A 55 2.22 -12.36 -17.46
C ALA A 55 3.13 -13.45 -18.01
N ASN A 56 3.50 -14.34 -17.10
CA ASN A 56 4.79 -15.01 -17.19
C ASN A 56 4.62 -16.49 -17.33
N GLU A 57 5.37 -17.06 -18.27
CA GLU A 57 5.65 -18.49 -18.30
C GLU A 57 6.91 -18.80 -17.49
N THR A 58 7.68 -17.79 -17.08
CA THR A 58 8.89 -17.96 -16.27
C THR A 58 9.01 -16.85 -15.22
N PHE A 59 9.32 -17.22 -13.98
CA PHE A 59 9.71 -16.28 -12.93
C PHE A 59 10.91 -16.82 -12.17
N SER A 60 11.62 -15.93 -11.47
CA SER A 60 12.66 -16.31 -10.53
C SER A 60 12.35 -15.77 -9.14
N ILE A 61 12.72 -16.53 -8.12
CA ILE A 61 12.70 -16.13 -6.72
C ILE A 61 14.08 -16.36 -6.11
N ARG A 62 14.56 -15.36 -5.39
CA ARG A 62 15.86 -15.38 -4.70
C ARG A 62 15.69 -14.95 -3.26
N LEU A 63 16.42 -15.62 -2.37
CA LEU A 63 16.53 -15.24 -0.97
C LEU A 63 17.94 -14.77 -0.67
N LEU A 64 18.06 -13.59 -0.08
CA LEU A 64 19.31 -13.00 0.37
C LEU A 64 19.38 -12.94 1.90
N ASP A 65 20.57 -13.05 2.46
CA ASP A 65 20.83 -12.84 3.90
C ASP A 65 20.90 -11.36 4.29
N GLU A 66 21.26 -11.09 5.55
CA GLU A 66 21.35 -9.74 6.09
C GLU A 66 22.51 -8.89 5.52
N GLU A 67 23.44 -9.54 4.82
CA GLU A 67 24.57 -8.94 4.10
C GLU A 67 24.32 -8.92 2.58
N LEU A 68 23.09 -9.23 2.15
CA LEU A 68 22.66 -9.33 0.76
C LEU A 68 23.38 -10.42 -0.06
N ASN A 69 23.99 -11.41 0.60
CA ASN A 69 24.52 -12.59 -0.08
C ASN A 69 23.37 -13.54 -0.46
N SER A 70 23.46 -14.15 -1.63
CA SER A 70 22.44 -15.09 -2.11
C SER A 70 22.51 -16.40 -1.33
N LEU A 71 21.45 -16.71 -0.57
CA LEU A 71 21.27 -18.01 0.07
C LEU A 71 20.87 -19.07 -0.96
N TRP A 72 19.92 -18.73 -1.83
CA TRP A 72 19.54 -19.55 -2.98
C TRP A 72 18.78 -18.72 -4.02
N ASN A 73 18.71 -19.24 -5.24
CA ASN A 73 17.95 -18.69 -6.36
C ASN A 73 17.25 -19.84 -7.09
N LYS A 74 15.97 -19.67 -7.43
CA LYS A 74 15.18 -20.65 -8.18
C LYS A 74 14.48 -19.96 -9.33
N THR A 75 14.60 -20.55 -10.52
CA THR A 75 13.84 -20.15 -11.71
C THR A 75 12.80 -21.22 -11.99
N ILE A 76 11.55 -20.78 -12.10
CA ILE A 76 10.39 -21.63 -12.29
C ILE A 76 9.80 -21.36 -13.66
N ILE A 77 9.59 -22.43 -14.42
CA ILE A 77 8.91 -22.38 -15.71
C ILE A 77 7.52 -22.98 -15.52
N TYR A 78 6.49 -22.25 -15.93
CA TYR A 78 5.11 -22.66 -15.86
C TYR A 78 4.44 -22.52 -17.22
N LYS A 79 3.65 -23.54 -17.60
CA LYS A 79 3.12 -23.68 -18.96
C LYS A 79 2.09 -22.61 -19.34
N ASN A 80 1.36 -22.05 -18.37
CA ASN A 80 0.36 -21.02 -18.63
C ASN A 80 0.90 -19.66 -18.18
N LYS A 81 0.34 -18.59 -18.72
CA LYS A 81 0.60 -17.25 -18.21
C LYS A 81 0.06 -17.11 -16.78
N ILE A 82 0.95 -16.71 -15.87
CA ILE A 82 0.60 -16.40 -14.49
C ILE A 82 0.87 -14.94 -14.14
N GLU A 83 0.14 -14.46 -13.15
CA GLU A 83 0.29 -13.13 -12.57
C GLU A 83 0.54 -13.26 -11.08
N LEU A 84 1.59 -12.60 -10.57
CA LEU A 84 1.87 -12.58 -9.14
C LEU A 84 0.76 -11.82 -8.40
N ILE A 85 0.23 -12.41 -7.33
CA ILE A 85 -0.74 -11.75 -6.46
C ILE A 85 -0.06 -11.29 -5.17
N ASN A 86 0.71 -12.17 -4.53
CA ASN A 86 1.41 -11.84 -3.30
C ASN A 86 2.56 -12.81 -3.03
N ILE A 87 3.50 -12.35 -2.22
CA ILE A 87 4.56 -13.16 -1.61
C ILE A 87 4.37 -13.03 -0.10
N ILE A 88 4.19 -14.17 0.57
CA ILE A 88 3.94 -14.23 2.01
C ILE A 88 5.11 -14.94 2.67
N ASP A 89 5.67 -14.26 3.66
CA ASP A 89 6.72 -14.79 4.52
C ASP A 89 6.11 -15.49 5.73
N GLU A 90 6.46 -16.75 5.93
CA GLU A 90 6.14 -17.54 7.12
C GLU A 90 7.45 -18.11 7.69
N LYS A 91 7.46 -18.49 8.97
CA LYS A 91 8.68 -18.75 9.74
C LYS A 91 9.80 -19.48 8.96
N GLU A 92 9.49 -20.65 8.41
CA GLU A 92 10.44 -21.51 7.66
C GLU A 92 10.18 -21.54 6.14
N VAL A 93 9.16 -20.82 5.66
CA VAL A 93 8.57 -21.04 4.35
C VAL A 93 8.21 -19.72 3.68
N ILE A 94 8.45 -19.62 2.37
CA ILE A 94 7.99 -18.52 1.55
C ILE A 94 6.90 -19.02 0.61
N TYR A 95 5.74 -18.37 0.64
CA TYR A 95 4.65 -18.65 -0.27
C TYR A 95 4.64 -17.64 -1.41
N VAL A 96 4.69 -18.11 -2.65
CA VAL A 96 4.44 -17.29 -3.84
C VAL A 96 3.07 -17.67 -4.39
N ILE A 97 2.16 -16.71 -4.40
CA ILE A 97 0.77 -16.90 -4.81
C ILE A 97 0.58 -16.22 -6.15
N SER A 98 0.19 -16.98 -7.16
CA SER A 98 -0.05 -16.46 -8.50
C SER A 98 -1.42 -16.85 -9.02
N LYS A 99 -2.01 -16.01 -9.87
CA LYS A 99 -3.25 -16.30 -10.58
C LYS A 99 -2.93 -17.03 -11.88
N ASP A 100 -3.66 -18.11 -12.18
CA ASP A 100 -3.64 -18.71 -13.52
C ASP A 100 -4.60 -17.94 -14.43
N LEU A 101 -4.05 -17.29 -15.47
CA LEU A 101 -4.82 -16.45 -16.39
C LEU A 101 -5.61 -17.25 -17.44
N LYS A 102 -5.48 -18.58 -17.49
CA LYS A 102 -6.27 -19.45 -18.38
C LYS A 102 -7.72 -19.60 -17.90
N SER A 103 -7.94 -19.59 -16.59
CA SER A 103 -9.28 -19.76 -16.01
C SER A 103 -10.08 -18.46 -16.08
N LYS A 104 -11.15 -18.45 -16.91
CA LYS A 104 -12.01 -17.25 -17.09
C LYS A 104 -13.22 -17.20 -16.17
N ASN A 105 -13.70 -18.34 -15.67
CA ASN A 105 -15.01 -18.45 -15.00
C ASN A 105 -14.89 -18.76 -13.49
N LYS A 106 -13.67 -18.96 -12.99
CA LYS A 106 -13.37 -19.33 -11.61
C LYS A 106 -12.04 -18.69 -11.22
N LEU A 107 -11.87 -18.36 -9.95
CA LEU A 107 -10.56 -17.97 -9.45
C LEU A 107 -9.67 -19.22 -9.34
N SER A 108 -8.62 -19.26 -10.15
CA SER A 108 -7.61 -20.33 -10.14
C SER A 108 -6.30 -19.73 -9.63
N LEU A 109 -5.84 -20.22 -8.49
CA LEU A 109 -4.60 -19.81 -7.86
C LEU A 109 -3.59 -20.95 -7.95
N ILE A 110 -2.32 -20.58 -8.05
CA ILE A 110 -1.18 -21.48 -7.98
C ILE A 110 -0.35 -21.03 -6.80
N LEU A 111 -0.16 -21.94 -5.86
CA LEU A 111 0.59 -21.72 -4.65
C LEU A 111 1.93 -22.46 -4.75
N PHE A 112 3.03 -21.72 -4.76
CA PHE A 112 4.36 -22.29 -4.61
C PHE A 112 4.81 -22.10 -3.16
N LYS A 113 5.21 -23.19 -2.51
CA LYS A 113 5.67 -23.22 -1.12
C LYS A 113 7.16 -23.54 -1.10
N PHE A 114 8.01 -22.54 -0.88
CA PHE A 114 9.48 -22.66 -0.86
C PHE A 114 10.00 -22.83 0.57
N SER A 115 10.88 -23.81 0.80
CA SER A 115 11.67 -23.91 2.03
C SER A 115 12.71 -22.79 2.08
N LYS A 116 12.73 -21.98 3.15
CA LYS A 116 13.76 -20.92 3.31
C LYS A 116 15.17 -21.49 3.38
N ASN A 117 15.35 -22.71 3.87
CA ASN A 117 16.67 -23.29 4.11
C ASN A 117 17.31 -23.86 2.83
N SER A 118 16.53 -24.49 1.95
CA SER A 118 17.04 -25.16 0.75
C SER A 118 16.59 -24.53 -0.58
N GLY A 119 15.55 -23.70 -0.55
CA GLY A 119 14.85 -23.23 -1.75
C GLY A 119 14.08 -24.34 -2.48
N GLU A 120 14.03 -25.57 -1.97
CA GLU A 120 13.15 -26.61 -2.49
C GLU A 120 11.69 -26.17 -2.35
N TYR A 121 10.85 -26.55 -3.30
CA TYR A 121 9.47 -26.08 -3.32
C TYR A 121 8.48 -27.18 -3.67
N THR A 122 7.26 -27.01 -3.16
CA THR A 122 6.07 -27.74 -3.63
C THR A 122 5.12 -26.77 -4.33
N LYS A 123 4.22 -27.32 -5.15
CA LYS A 123 3.23 -26.57 -5.92
C LYS A 123 1.85 -27.16 -5.67
N GLU A 124 0.88 -26.32 -5.33
CA GLU A 124 -0.52 -26.69 -5.22
C GLU A 124 -1.38 -25.79 -6.11
N ASP A 125 -2.32 -26.39 -6.83
CA ASP A 125 -3.31 -25.66 -7.63
C ASP A 125 -4.61 -25.55 -6.82
N ILE A 126 -5.07 -24.32 -6.59
CA ILE A 126 -6.22 -24.02 -5.73
C ILE A 126 -7.32 -23.44 -6.61
N ILE A 127 -8.47 -24.13 -6.63
CA ILE A 127 -9.63 -23.70 -7.42
C ILE A 127 -10.73 -23.26 -6.48
N ILE A 128 -11.10 -21.98 -6.58
CA ILE A 128 -12.26 -21.44 -5.89
C ILE A 128 -13.40 -21.39 -6.88
N ASN A 129 -14.44 -22.18 -6.62
CA ASN A 129 -15.64 -22.30 -7.46
C ASN A 129 -16.57 -21.07 -7.39
N ALA A 130 -15.99 -19.90 -7.12
CA ALA A 130 -16.64 -18.60 -7.18
C ALA A 130 -15.81 -17.68 -8.08
N LEU A 131 -16.49 -16.88 -8.90
CA LEU A 131 -15.82 -15.86 -9.70
C LEU A 131 -15.57 -14.65 -8.80
N VAL A 132 -14.39 -14.60 -8.21
CA VAL A 132 -13.97 -13.58 -7.23
C VAL A 132 -12.78 -12.83 -7.78
N LEU A 133 -12.79 -11.50 -7.64
CA LEU A 133 -11.61 -10.66 -7.77
C LEU A 133 -10.97 -10.54 -6.38
N PRO A 134 -9.87 -11.26 -6.10
CA PRO A 134 -9.21 -11.17 -4.81
C PRO A 134 -8.60 -9.77 -4.65
N LYS A 135 -8.75 -9.21 -3.45
CA LYS A 135 -8.14 -7.95 -3.02
C LYS A 135 -7.11 -8.20 -1.93
N PHE A 136 -7.42 -9.10 -0.99
CA PHE A 136 -6.51 -9.52 0.05
C PHE A 136 -6.32 -11.03 -0.04
N ILE A 137 -5.07 -11.45 0.12
CA ILE A 137 -4.70 -12.84 0.26
C ILE A 137 -3.65 -12.94 1.36
N ASN A 138 -3.96 -13.74 2.38
CA ASN A 138 -3.09 -14.02 3.50
C ASN A 138 -2.97 -15.53 3.75
N ILE A 139 -1.88 -15.99 4.36
CA ILE A 139 -1.71 -17.40 4.75
C ILE A 139 -1.27 -17.41 6.21
N LYS A 140 -1.89 -18.28 7.00
CA LYS A 140 -1.44 -18.59 8.36
C LYS A 140 -1.74 -20.04 8.69
N SER A 141 -0.78 -20.73 9.31
CA SER A 141 -0.96 -22.12 9.78
C SER A 141 -1.55 -23.05 8.72
N ASP A 142 -1.02 -23.00 7.50
CA ASP A 142 -1.47 -23.79 6.35
C ASP A 142 -2.93 -23.53 5.89
N THR A 143 -3.50 -22.41 6.32
CA THR A 143 -4.80 -21.92 5.88
C THR A 143 -4.64 -20.62 5.11
N LEU A 144 -5.16 -20.61 3.88
CA LEU A 144 -5.17 -19.48 2.97
C LEU A 144 -6.47 -18.68 3.18
N TYR A 145 -6.37 -17.41 3.53
CA TYR A 145 -7.47 -16.47 3.65
C TYR A 145 -7.51 -15.62 2.38
N ILE A 146 -8.68 -15.55 1.75
CA ILE A 146 -8.88 -14.77 0.53
C ILE A 146 -10.13 -13.94 0.71
N SER A 147 -10.00 -12.65 0.43
CA SER A 147 -11.14 -11.77 0.39
C SER A 147 -11.05 -10.74 -0.73
N GLY A 148 -12.21 -10.23 -1.12
CA GLY A 148 -12.37 -9.32 -2.25
C GLY A 148 -13.82 -9.19 -2.65
N HIS A 149 -14.10 -9.28 -3.95
CA HIS A 149 -15.45 -9.08 -4.48
C HIS A 149 -15.88 -10.18 -5.43
N THR A 150 -17.17 -10.53 -5.38
CA THR A 150 -17.79 -11.35 -6.41
C THR A 150 -17.91 -10.57 -7.71
N ILE A 151 -17.55 -11.19 -8.83
CA ILE A 151 -17.80 -10.65 -10.17
C ILE A 151 -19.17 -11.18 -10.64
N PRO A 152 -20.09 -10.32 -11.12
CA PRO A 152 -21.36 -10.75 -11.69
C PRO A 152 -21.17 -11.71 -12.86
N SER A 153 -22.15 -12.59 -13.12
CA SER A 153 -22.08 -13.50 -14.27
C SER A 153 -22.01 -12.73 -15.60
N ALA A 154 -21.27 -13.29 -16.57
CA ALA A 154 -20.91 -12.64 -17.85
C ALA A 154 -22.09 -12.05 -18.65
N LYS A 155 -23.34 -12.48 -18.42
CA LYS A 155 -24.54 -11.91 -19.06
C LYS A 155 -24.85 -10.46 -18.63
N LYS A 156 -24.28 -9.97 -17.52
CA LYS A 156 -24.46 -8.58 -17.03
C LYS A 156 -23.27 -7.66 -17.32
N VAL A 157 -22.18 -8.18 -17.91
CA VAL A 157 -20.95 -7.42 -18.13
C VAL A 157 -20.91 -6.94 -19.58
N ILE A 158 -21.07 -5.63 -19.79
CA ILE A 158 -20.85 -5.02 -21.11
C ILE A 158 -19.36 -5.15 -21.42
N TYR A 159 -19.09 -5.82 -22.54
CA TYR A 159 -17.80 -6.26 -23.06
C TYR A 159 -16.89 -5.05 -23.37
N ASN A 160 -15.68 -4.99 -22.78
CA ASN A 160 -14.40 -4.69 -23.47
C ASN A 160 -13.18 -4.37 -22.58
N THR A 161 -13.26 -4.25 -21.26
CA THR A 161 -12.12 -3.73 -20.45
C THR A 161 -11.64 -4.64 -19.32
N LEU A 162 -12.07 -5.91 -19.27
CA LEU A 162 -11.91 -6.77 -18.07
C LEU A 162 -10.81 -7.85 -18.15
N LEU A 163 -9.96 -7.83 -19.19
CA LEU A 163 -8.92 -8.85 -19.38
C LEU A 163 -7.47 -8.32 -19.28
N LYS A 164 -7.29 -7.04 -18.93
CA LYS A 164 -6.00 -6.53 -18.48
C LYS A 164 -6.08 -6.29 -16.98
N LEU A 165 -5.53 -7.22 -16.20
CA LEU A 165 -5.28 -7.06 -14.77
C LEU A 165 -4.10 -6.11 -14.48
N THR A 166 -3.46 -5.56 -15.52
CA THR A 166 -2.64 -4.36 -15.37
C THR A 166 -3.58 -3.20 -15.05
N ILE A 167 -3.31 -2.54 -13.93
CA ILE A 167 -3.92 -1.33 -13.41
C ILE A 167 -3.76 -0.18 -14.42
N VAL A 168 -4.45 -0.26 -15.56
CA VAL A 168 -4.86 0.94 -16.27
C VAL A 168 -6.09 1.41 -15.50
N PRO A 169 -6.04 2.55 -14.80
CA PRO A 169 -7.18 3.04 -14.06
C PRO A 169 -8.35 3.17 -15.05
N LEU A 170 -9.35 2.32 -14.84
CA LEU A 170 -10.66 2.41 -15.44
C LEU A 170 -11.28 3.75 -14.99
N ILE A 171 -10.93 4.86 -15.67
CA ILE A 171 -11.51 6.19 -15.45
C ILE A 171 -12.83 6.34 -16.22
N PHE A 172 -13.09 5.46 -17.18
CA PHE A 172 -14.45 5.27 -17.65
C PHE A 172 -15.19 4.38 -16.65
N GLY A 173 -16.07 5.02 -15.89
CA GLY A 173 -16.92 4.44 -14.84
C GLY A 173 -17.81 3.30 -15.33
N ILE A 174 -17.20 2.14 -15.60
CA ILE A 174 -17.91 0.87 -15.61
C ILE A 174 -18.10 0.50 -14.15
N ASP A 175 -19.17 1.02 -13.56
CA ASP A 175 -19.71 0.46 -12.34
C ASP A 175 -19.96 -1.03 -12.58
N ILE A 176 -19.17 -1.90 -11.94
CA ILE A 176 -19.52 -3.32 -11.88
C ILE A 176 -20.79 -3.40 -11.03
N ILE A 177 -21.93 -3.43 -11.72
CA ILE A 177 -23.27 -3.51 -11.14
C ILE A 177 -23.34 -4.80 -10.29
N ASP A 178 -23.70 -4.68 -9.02
CA ASP A 178 -23.92 -5.80 -8.08
C ASP A 178 -22.66 -6.57 -7.57
N ASN A 179 -21.51 -5.92 -7.34
CA ASN A 179 -20.39 -6.59 -6.65
C ASN A 179 -20.69 -6.75 -5.14
N LYS A 180 -20.53 -7.97 -4.61
CA LYS A 180 -20.72 -8.28 -3.19
C LYS A 180 -19.39 -8.62 -2.55
N PRO A 181 -19.16 -8.27 -1.27
CA PRO A 181 -17.96 -8.68 -0.57
C PRO A 181 -17.93 -10.23 -0.54
N TYR A 182 -16.73 -10.79 -0.69
CA TYR A 182 -16.50 -12.23 -0.55
C TYR A 182 -15.28 -12.45 0.33
N ALA A 183 -15.37 -13.37 1.29
CA ALA A 183 -14.24 -13.81 2.10
C ALA A 183 -14.37 -15.31 2.36
N ALA A 184 -13.27 -16.03 2.19
CA ALA A 184 -13.19 -17.47 2.43
C ALA A 184 -11.83 -17.85 3.01
N SER A 185 -11.81 -18.95 3.74
CA SER A 185 -10.60 -19.66 4.12
C SER A 185 -10.50 -20.96 3.31
N PHE A 186 -9.29 -21.34 2.94
CA PHE A 186 -8.98 -22.58 2.25
C PHE A 186 -7.86 -23.29 3.01
N ASN A 187 -8.17 -24.44 3.61
CA ASN A 187 -7.15 -25.27 4.25
C ASN A 187 -6.36 -26.02 3.17
N ILE A 188 -5.05 -25.79 3.11
CA ILE A 188 -4.20 -26.30 2.02
C ILE A 188 -4.07 -27.82 2.11
N THR A 189 -3.85 -28.36 3.32
CA THR A 189 -3.74 -29.81 3.57
C THR A 189 -5.04 -30.56 3.28
N SER A 190 -6.15 -30.13 3.87
CA SER A 190 -7.43 -30.84 3.77
C SER A 190 -8.20 -30.50 2.49
N LYS A 191 -7.74 -29.49 1.72
CA LYS A 191 -8.38 -28.96 0.51
C LYS A 191 -9.83 -28.51 0.70
N ASN A 192 -10.17 -28.11 1.93
CA ASN A 192 -11.51 -27.65 2.27
C ASN A 192 -11.60 -26.13 2.22
N ILE A 193 -12.66 -25.62 1.59
CA ILE A 193 -13.00 -24.21 1.56
C ILE A 193 -14.14 -23.92 2.54
N LYS A 194 -14.06 -22.77 3.22
CA LYS A 194 -15.08 -22.28 4.14
C LYS A 194 -15.31 -20.80 3.92
N GLU A 195 -16.54 -20.43 3.58
CA GLU A 195 -16.95 -19.03 3.47
C GLU A 195 -17.02 -18.38 4.85
N LEU A 196 -16.39 -17.21 4.98
CA LEU A 196 -16.25 -16.48 6.24
C LEU A 196 -17.27 -15.34 6.38
N ILE A 197 -17.87 -14.93 5.27
CA ILE A 197 -18.95 -13.95 5.27
C ILE A 197 -20.14 -14.48 4.49
N ARG A 198 -21.34 -14.20 5.02
CA ARG A 198 -22.60 -14.51 4.36
C ARG A 198 -23.24 -13.22 3.90
N ASN A 199 -23.43 -13.09 2.60
CA ASN A 199 -24.05 -11.90 2.00
C ASN A 199 -25.57 -11.91 2.24
N GLY A 200 -26.09 -10.88 2.91
CA GLY A 200 -27.52 -10.66 3.12
C GLY A 200 -28.21 -9.86 1.99
N ASN A 201 -29.08 -8.92 2.35
CA ASN A 201 -29.83 -8.02 1.44
C ASN A 201 -28.97 -6.88 0.83
N ILE A 202 -27.74 -7.21 0.43
CA ILE A 202 -26.75 -6.27 -0.08
C ILE A 202 -26.99 -6.03 -1.57
N LYS A 203 -27.01 -4.75 -1.98
CA LYS A 203 -26.97 -4.33 -3.38
C LYS A 203 -25.54 -4.30 -3.92
N LYS A 204 -24.62 -3.71 -3.16
CA LYS A 204 -23.21 -3.55 -3.52
C LYS A 204 -22.37 -3.55 -2.24
N GLY A 205 -21.12 -3.99 -2.26
CA GLY A 205 -20.23 -3.88 -1.10
C GLY A 205 -18.77 -4.17 -1.39
N THR A 206 -17.91 -3.87 -0.41
CA THR A 206 -16.46 -4.00 -0.48
C THR A 206 -15.85 -4.46 0.83
N ILE A 207 -14.66 -5.06 0.72
CA ILE A 207 -13.80 -5.33 1.86
C ILE A 207 -12.71 -4.25 1.84
N ILE A 208 -12.70 -3.46 2.91
CA ILE A 208 -11.75 -2.36 3.13
C ILE A 208 -10.43 -2.92 3.66
N THR A 209 -10.50 -3.92 4.54
CA THR A 209 -9.34 -4.48 5.23
C THR A 209 -9.55 -5.96 5.49
N GLU A 210 -8.48 -6.75 5.32
CA GLU A 210 -8.34 -8.10 5.84
C GLU A 210 -7.00 -8.19 6.58
N LYS A 211 -7.03 -8.58 7.86
CA LYS A 211 -5.83 -8.74 8.66
C LYS A 211 -5.93 -9.96 9.55
N VAL A 212 -4.94 -10.84 9.49
CA VAL A 212 -4.85 -12.02 10.35
C VAL A 212 -3.87 -11.69 11.49
N GLU A 213 -4.35 -11.67 12.73
CA GLU A 213 -3.57 -11.34 13.93
C GLU A 213 -3.84 -12.39 15.02
N GLY A 214 -2.81 -13.14 15.43
CA GLY A 214 -3.00 -14.27 16.33
C GLY A 214 -4.03 -15.26 15.77
N ASP A 215 -5.00 -15.66 16.58
CA ASP A 215 -6.09 -16.55 16.16
C ASP A 215 -7.32 -15.79 15.66
N ASN A 216 -7.16 -14.52 15.27
CA ASN A 216 -8.26 -13.67 14.85
C ASN A 216 -8.08 -13.20 13.41
N LEU A 217 -9.16 -13.28 12.64
CA LEU A 217 -9.30 -12.58 11.37
C LEU A 217 -10.12 -11.31 11.56
N HIS A 218 -9.54 -10.19 11.18
CA HIS A 218 -10.13 -8.86 11.25
C HIS A 218 -10.58 -8.46 9.84
N LEU A 219 -11.86 -8.14 9.69
CA LEU A 219 -12.46 -7.68 8.44
C LEU A 219 -13.12 -6.32 8.67
N ILE A 220 -12.92 -5.38 7.74
CA ILE A 220 -13.72 -4.16 7.66
C ILE A 220 -14.46 -4.19 6.34
N ILE A 221 -15.78 -4.14 6.41
CA ILE A 221 -16.67 -4.33 5.27
C ILE A 221 -17.59 -3.12 5.16
N THR A 222 -17.67 -2.54 3.97
CA THR A 222 -18.63 -1.49 3.66
C THR A 222 -19.67 -2.04 2.70
N GLU A 223 -20.94 -2.02 3.10
CA GLU A 223 -22.06 -2.60 2.37
C GLU A 223 -23.12 -1.54 2.12
N ARG A 224 -23.74 -1.58 0.94
CA ARG A 224 -24.93 -0.81 0.61
C ARG A 224 -26.11 -1.74 0.41
N GLU A 225 -27.13 -1.53 1.20
CA GLU A 225 -28.40 -2.22 1.10
C GLU A 225 -29.23 -1.72 -0.09
N LYS A 226 -30.24 -2.49 -0.49
CA LYS A 226 -31.15 -2.12 -1.58
C LYS A 226 -31.95 -0.83 -1.30
N ASN A 227 -32.23 -0.52 -0.03
CA ASN A 227 -32.87 0.73 0.42
C ASN A 227 -31.93 1.96 0.31
N GLY A 228 -30.64 1.75 0.02
CA GLY A 228 -29.63 2.79 -0.10
C GLY A 228 -28.83 3.10 1.17
N LEU A 229 -29.14 2.45 2.31
CA LEU A 229 -28.35 2.52 3.53
C LEU A 229 -26.95 1.97 3.26
N VAL A 230 -25.92 2.74 3.64
CA VAL A 230 -24.51 2.33 3.59
C VAL A 230 -24.04 2.10 5.02
N THR A 231 -23.56 0.91 5.31
CA THR A 231 -23.05 0.51 6.63
C THR A 231 -21.60 0.07 6.49
N THR A 232 -20.72 0.61 7.32
CA THR A 232 -19.37 0.07 7.51
C THR A 232 -19.30 -0.68 8.83
N THR A 233 -18.85 -1.93 8.76
CA THR A 233 -18.85 -2.87 9.87
C THR A 233 -17.47 -3.47 10.04
N TYR A 234 -16.99 -3.51 11.29
CA TYR A 234 -15.85 -4.30 11.71
C TYR A 234 -16.33 -5.69 12.17
N LYS A 235 -15.70 -6.73 11.64
CA LYS A 235 -15.90 -8.13 12.05
C LYS A 235 -14.60 -8.72 12.55
N LYS A 236 -14.64 -9.34 13.72
CA LYS A 236 -13.55 -10.15 14.28
C LYS A 236 -14.01 -11.60 14.32
N VAL A 237 -13.36 -12.46 13.55
CA VAL A 237 -13.65 -13.89 13.48
C VAL A 237 -12.56 -14.65 14.23
N ASP A 238 -12.94 -15.34 15.30
CA ASP A 238 -12.07 -16.28 15.99
C ASP A 238 -11.88 -17.53 15.10
N LEU A 239 -10.64 -17.80 14.71
CA LEU A 239 -10.28 -18.84 13.76
C LEU A 239 -10.37 -20.25 14.35
N ASN A 240 -10.38 -20.39 15.68
CA ASN A 240 -10.42 -21.68 16.37
C ASN A 240 -11.84 -22.18 16.60
N ASN A 241 -12.80 -21.28 16.84
CA ASN A 241 -14.16 -21.63 17.23
C ASN A 241 -15.27 -20.93 16.42
N ASP A 242 -14.91 -20.16 15.39
CA ASP A 242 -15.81 -19.43 14.50
C ASP A 242 -16.72 -18.39 15.16
N LYS A 243 -16.41 -17.96 16.38
CA LYS A 243 -17.15 -16.85 16.99
C LYS A 243 -16.88 -15.57 16.21
N VAL A 244 -17.95 -14.89 15.84
CA VAL A 244 -17.88 -13.62 15.13
C VAL A 244 -18.38 -12.51 16.05
N LEU A 245 -17.51 -11.54 16.32
CA LEU A 245 -17.90 -10.24 16.85
C LEU A 245 -18.15 -9.29 15.68
N GLU A 246 -19.28 -8.59 15.71
CA GLU A 246 -19.66 -7.63 14.69
C GLU A 246 -19.96 -6.26 15.33
N ILE A 247 -19.30 -5.21 14.85
CA ILE A 247 -19.43 -3.84 15.35
C ILE A 247 -19.65 -2.90 14.17
N THR A 248 -20.78 -2.19 14.16
CA THR A 248 -21.01 -1.09 13.21
C THR A 248 -20.08 0.09 13.54
N LEU A 249 -19.21 0.46 12.60
CA LEU A 249 -18.35 1.65 12.71
C LEU A 249 -19.08 2.91 12.25
N ASN A 250 -19.81 2.82 11.14
CA ASN A 250 -20.57 3.95 10.61
C ASN A 250 -21.82 3.50 9.84
N LYS A 251 -22.87 4.34 9.86
CA LYS A 251 -24.09 4.20 9.07
C LYS A 251 -24.42 5.51 8.38
N THR A 252 -24.74 5.43 7.10
CA THR A 252 -25.05 6.58 6.25
C THR A 252 -26.31 6.32 5.45
N GLU A 253 -27.34 7.15 5.65
CA GLU A 253 -28.61 7.04 4.93
C GLU A 253 -28.63 7.90 3.66
N LYS A 254 -29.56 7.59 2.74
CA LYS A 254 -29.68 8.27 1.44
C LYS A 254 -29.84 9.79 1.58
N ASN A 255 -30.55 10.23 2.63
CA ASN A 255 -30.92 11.62 2.89
C ASN A 255 -29.94 12.36 3.83
N ASN A 256 -28.87 11.71 4.29
CA ASN A 256 -27.85 12.40 5.08
C ASN A 256 -26.99 13.29 4.18
N ASN A 257 -26.86 14.57 4.58
CA ASN A 257 -26.06 15.57 3.86
C ASN A 257 -24.55 15.33 3.99
N ILE A 258 -24.09 14.64 5.04
CA ILE A 258 -22.67 14.34 5.27
C ILE A 258 -22.51 12.83 5.33
N LYS A 259 -21.84 12.27 4.33
CA LYS A 259 -21.80 10.83 4.07
C LYS A 259 -20.39 10.30 4.30
N LYS A 260 -20.00 10.08 5.56
CA LYS A 260 -18.62 9.69 5.93
C LYS A 260 -18.32 8.23 5.59
N ILE A 261 -17.97 7.92 4.35
CA ILE A 261 -17.75 6.53 3.93
C ILE A 261 -16.28 6.19 4.10
N ILE A 262 -16.00 5.15 4.89
CA ILE A 262 -14.65 4.67 5.13
C ILE A 262 -14.09 4.07 3.84
N SER A 263 -12.96 4.62 3.38
CA SER A 263 -12.30 4.29 2.10
C SER A 263 -11.12 3.34 2.27
N SER A 264 -10.37 3.52 3.35
CA SER A 264 -9.23 2.69 3.75
C SER A 264 -9.25 2.54 5.26
N ALA A 265 -8.70 1.45 5.77
CA ALA A 265 -8.52 1.26 7.20
C ALA A 265 -7.45 0.21 7.50
N ASP A 266 -6.87 0.31 8.68
CA ASP A 266 -6.06 -0.72 9.31
C ASP A 266 -6.58 -0.95 10.74
N VAL A 267 -6.22 -2.09 11.30
CA VAL A 267 -6.64 -2.56 12.62
C VAL A 267 -5.40 -2.87 13.45
N LEU A 268 -5.34 -2.32 14.66
CA LEU A 268 -4.27 -2.55 15.62
C LEU A 268 -4.85 -3.02 16.95
N SER A 269 -4.57 -4.26 17.36
CA SER A 269 -4.88 -4.73 18.70
C SER A 269 -3.81 -4.24 19.69
N LEU A 270 -4.16 -3.32 20.58
CA LEU A 270 -3.22 -2.85 21.61
C LEU A 270 -3.01 -3.90 22.70
N ASN A 271 -4.08 -4.66 23.00
CA ASN A 271 -4.14 -5.82 23.89
C ASN A 271 -5.49 -6.56 23.65
N ASP A 272 -5.75 -7.63 24.41
CA ASP A 272 -6.96 -8.45 24.29
C ASP A 272 -8.28 -7.67 24.41
N SER A 273 -8.26 -6.53 25.10
CA SER A 273 -9.45 -5.73 25.40
C SER A 273 -9.61 -4.49 24.54
N ILE A 274 -8.53 -3.99 23.91
CA ILE A 274 -8.52 -2.73 23.17
C ILE A 274 -8.03 -2.95 21.74
N THR A 275 -8.89 -2.59 20.79
CA THR A 275 -8.58 -2.56 19.36
C THR A 275 -8.79 -1.16 18.82
N ILE A 276 -7.79 -0.63 18.11
CA ILE A 276 -7.86 0.64 17.40
C ILE A 276 -8.09 0.35 15.92
N ILE A 277 -9.00 1.10 15.31
CA ILE A 277 -9.20 1.11 13.87
C ILE A 277 -9.03 2.54 13.39
N ALA A 278 -8.21 2.75 12.38
CA ALA A 278 -8.00 4.07 11.80
C ALA A 278 -7.85 3.96 10.29
N GLY A 279 -8.09 5.06 9.59
CA GLY A 279 -7.95 5.12 8.14
C GLY A 279 -8.60 6.34 7.52
N THR A 280 -8.87 6.32 6.22
CA THR A 280 -9.43 7.46 5.49
C THR A 280 -10.93 7.35 5.25
N TYR A 281 -11.59 8.48 5.06
CA TYR A 281 -12.99 8.52 4.63
C TYR A 281 -13.23 9.57 3.52
N GLY A 282 -14.20 9.26 2.66
CA GLY A 282 -14.73 10.13 1.62
C GLY A 282 -16.18 10.55 1.88
N ASN A 283 -16.76 11.34 0.97
CA ASN A 283 -18.17 11.79 0.98
C ASN A 283 -19.05 11.11 -0.11
N ASN A 284 -18.45 10.36 -1.04
CA ASN A 284 -19.17 9.88 -2.23
C ASN A 284 -19.98 8.60 -1.98
N SER A 285 -21.23 8.77 -1.54
CA SER A 285 -22.16 7.62 -1.35
C SER A 285 -22.64 6.90 -2.59
N ASN A 286 -22.44 7.47 -3.77
CA ASN A 286 -22.93 6.85 -4.99
C ASN A 286 -22.03 5.69 -5.44
N GLN A 287 -20.76 5.73 -5.07
CA GLN A 287 -19.77 4.71 -5.40
C GLN A 287 -19.21 4.13 -4.11
N ILE A 288 -19.52 2.87 -3.81
CA ILE A 288 -18.82 2.14 -2.74
C ILE A 288 -17.35 2.01 -3.18
N THR A 289 -16.53 2.89 -2.61
CA THR A 289 -15.06 2.93 -2.53
C THR A 289 -14.34 2.00 -3.49
N THR A 290 -14.00 2.56 -4.65
CA THR A 290 -12.88 2.07 -5.45
C THR A 290 -11.60 2.75 -4.95
N GLU A 291 -10.45 2.13 -5.13
CA GLU A 291 -9.15 2.65 -4.68
C GLU A 291 -8.79 4.02 -5.31
N ASN A 292 -9.53 4.48 -6.32
CA ASN A 292 -9.36 5.75 -7.04
C ASN A 292 -10.35 6.84 -6.56
N GLN A 293 -10.70 6.88 -5.28
CA GLN A 293 -11.57 7.91 -4.74
C GLN A 293 -10.81 8.95 -3.92
N GLN A 294 -11.26 10.18 -4.04
CA GLN A 294 -10.81 11.25 -3.18
C GLN A 294 -11.33 11.04 -1.75
N ASN A 295 -10.43 11.22 -0.80
CA ASN A 295 -10.70 11.25 0.63
C ASN A 295 -10.81 12.70 1.08
N ILE A 296 -11.70 12.94 2.04
CA ILE A 296 -11.87 14.27 2.67
C ILE A 296 -11.24 14.32 4.06
N GLY A 297 -10.97 13.16 4.67
CA GLY A 297 -10.39 13.12 6.01
C GLY A 297 -9.93 11.73 6.43
N PHE A 298 -9.55 11.63 7.69
CA PHE A 298 -9.23 10.38 8.36
C PHE A 298 -10.05 10.20 9.63
N PHE A 299 -10.12 8.96 10.12
CA PHE A 299 -10.85 8.63 11.33
C PHE A 299 -10.02 7.75 12.25
N ILE A 300 -10.41 7.74 13.52
CA ILE A 300 -9.93 6.79 14.52
C ILE A 300 -11.12 6.29 15.34
N ALA A 301 -11.17 4.99 15.56
CA ALA A 301 -12.18 4.30 16.36
C ALA A 301 -11.50 3.47 17.44
N ASN A 302 -12.04 3.54 18.65
CA ASN A 302 -11.61 2.74 19.79
C ASN A 302 -12.68 1.71 20.11
N ILE A 303 -12.31 0.44 20.04
CA ILE A 303 -13.13 -0.68 20.47
C ILE A 303 -12.54 -1.18 21.79
N LYS A 304 -13.34 -1.14 22.86
CA LYS A 304 -12.96 -1.65 24.17
C LYS A 304 -13.99 -2.66 24.67
N ASN A 305 -13.52 -3.82 25.12
CA ASN A 305 -14.35 -4.93 25.58
C ASN A 305 -15.45 -5.27 24.57
N ASN A 306 -15.07 -5.49 23.31
CA ASN A 306 -15.98 -5.86 22.21
C ASN A 306 -17.10 -4.84 21.92
N SER A 307 -16.90 -3.57 22.29
CA SER A 307 -17.87 -2.50 22.02
C SER A 307 -17.18 -1.24 21.53
N LEU A 308 -17.77 -0.57 20.54
CA LEU A 308 -17.30 0.72 20.05
C LEU A 308 -17.47 1.76 21.15
N LYS A 309 -16.36 2.32 21.64
CA LYS A 309 -16.37 3.41 22.64
C LYS A 309 -16.39 4.78 22.00
N LEU A 310 -15.63 4.96 20.92
CA LEU A 310 -15.63 6.19 20.16
C LEU A 310 -15.31 5.92 18.69
N ILE A 311 -15.77 6.83 17.84
CA ILE A 311 -15.23 7.05 16.50
C ILE A 311 -15.17 8.56 16.25
N LYS A 312 -13.98 9.07 15.92
CA LYS A 312 -13.74 10.48 15.61
C LYS A 312 -13.29 10.60 14.17
N PHE A 313 -13.81 11.62 13.49
CA PHE A 313 -13.50 11.95 12.10
C PHE A 313 -12.87 13.32 12.06
N TYR A 314 -11.74 13.41 11.37
CA TYR A 314 -10.94 14.62 11.19
C TYR A 314 -10.85 14.95 9.72
N ASN A 315 -11.16 16.20 9.36
CA ASN A 315 -10.96 16.66 8.01
C ASN A 315 -9.49 16.99 7.76
N PHE A 316 -8.95 16.62 6.59
CA PHE A 316 -7.55 16.92 6.28
C PHE A 316 -7.27 18.42 6.27
N PHE A 317 -8.22 19.26 5.87
CA PHE A 317 -8.00 20.71 5.90
C PHE A 317 -8.08 21.30 7.30
N ASP A 318 -8.48 20.57 8.35
CA ASP A 318 -8.39 21.11 9.70
C ASP A 318 -6.99 20.91 10.32
N LEU A 319 -6.11 20.16 9.66
CA LEU A 319 -4.72 19.98 10.05
C LEU A 319 -3.89 21.22 9.73
N LYS A 320 -2.95 21.57 10.62
CA LYS A 320 -2.04 22.72 10.39
C LYS A 320 -1.03 22.41 9.27
N THR A 321 -0.64 21.14 9.17
CA THR A 321 0.42 20.66 8.27
C THR A 321 -0.05 20.48 6.83
N SER A 322 -1.28 19.99 6.63
CA SER A 322 -1.82 19.70 5.28
C SER A 322 -1.81 20.94 4.38
N PHE A 323 -2.18 22.12 4.90
CA PHE A 323 -2.22 23.34 4.09
C PHE A 323 -0.88 23.92 3.68
N ARG A 324 0.19 23.66 4.44
CA ARG A 324 1.52 24.16 4.04
C ARG A 324 2.15 23.31 2.94
N ILE A 325 1.66 22.09 2.81
CA ILE A 325 2.23 21.01 2.01
C ILE A 325 1.39 20.78 0.74
N LEU A 326 0.10 21.13 0.74
CA LEU A 326 -0.73 21.26 -0.46
C LEU A 326 -0.25 22.46 -1.32
N ASN A 327 0.22 22.17 -2.53
CA ASN A 327 0.81 23.10 -3.51
C ASN A 327 0.40 24.58 -3.36
N SER A 328 1.39 25.45 -3.14
CA SER A 328 1.23 26.87 -2.78
C SER A 328 0.36 27.68 -3.74
N LYS A 329 0.31 27.32 -5.04
CA LYS A 329 -0.48 28.03 -6.07
C LYS A 329 -2.00 27.87 -5.90
N ASP A 330 -2.47 26.76 -5.34
CA ASP A 330 -3.90 26.55 -5.07
C ASP A 330 -4.29 26.80 -3.62
N SER A 331 -3.32 26.88 -2.70
CA SER A 331 -3.54 27.18 -1.28
C SER A 331 -4.41 28.44 -1.03
N ILE A 332 -4.25 29.49 -1.86
CA ILE A 332 -5.04 30.73 -1.75
C ILE A 332 -6.49 30.51 -2.20
N LYS A 333 -6.73 29.76 -3.28
CA LYS A 333 -8.09 29.47 -3.76
C LYS A 333 -8.82 28.54 -2.80
N VAL A 334 -8.12 27.49 -2.36
CA VAL A 334 -8.58 26.52 -1.37
C VAL A 334 -8.93 27.22 -0.06
N SER A 335 -8.05 28.06 0.48
CA SER A 335 -8.33 28.79 1.73
C SER A 335 -9.51 29.76 1.60
N LYS A 336 -9.67 30.43 0.45
CA LYS A 336 -10.87 31.27 0.17
C LYS A 336 -12.15 30.43 0.12
N TYR A 337 -12.13 29.27 -0.54
CA TYR A 337 -13.26 28.34 -0.59
C TYR A 337 -13.65 27.87 0.81
N ILE A 338 -12.67 27.46 1.63
CA ILE A 338 -12.90 26.99 3.00
C ILE A 338 -13.52 28.07 3.87
N LYS A 339 -12.96 29.28 3.84
CA LYS A 339 -13.53 30.44 4.57
C LYS A 339 -14.98 30.70 4.15
N LYS A 340 -15.26 30.65 2.85
CA LYS A 340 -16.62 30.83 2.32
C LYS A 340 -17.59 29.75 2.78
N GLN A 341 -17.18 28.48 2.82
CA GLN A 341 -18.02 27.38 3.29
C GLN A 341 -18.27 27.46 4.80
N LYS A 342 -17.21 27.69 5.60
CA LYS A 342 -17.33 27.88 7.06
C LYS A 342 -18.25 29.05 7.41
N ASN A 343 -18.15 30.18 6.70
CA ASN A 343 -19.04 31.32 6.89
C ASN A 343 -20.52 31.03 6.57
N ARG A 344 -20.81 29.99 5.79
CA ARG A 344 -22.17 29.54 5.46
C ARG A 344 -22.69 28.47 6.43
N GLY A 345 -21.90 28.10 7.46
CA GLY A 345 -22.21 26.99 8.35
C GLY A 345 -22.05 25.62 7.68
N ASN A 346 -21.38 25.54 6.53
CA ASN A 346 -21.13 24.29 5.82
C ASN A 346 -19.74 23.76 6.14
N ASP A 347 -19.62 22.44 6.28
CA ASP A 347 -18.33 21.78 6.27
C ASP A 347 -17.75 21.80 4.85
N PRO A 348 -16.52 22.31 4.64
CA PRO A 348 -15.87 22.18 3.35
C PRO A 348 -15.67 20.71 2.99
N GLU A 349 -15.77 20.38 1.70
CA GLU A 349 -15.54 19.03 1.20
C GLU A 349 -14.46 19.09 0.12
N ILE A 350 -13.21 19.16 0.55
CA ILE A 350 -12.07 19.14 -0.37
C ILE A 350 -11.51 17.74 -0.38
N GLY A 351 -11.80 17.02 -1.45
CA GLY A 351 -11.24 15.71 -1.70
C GLY A 351 -9.81 15.80 -2.25
N THR A 352 -8.92 14.98 -1.72
CA THR A 352 -7.60 14.67 -2.32
C THR A 352 -7.34 13.16 -2.23
N PHE A 353 -6.33 12.62 -2.90
CA PHE A 353 -6.03 11.20 -2.83
C PHE A 353 -4.93 10.94 -1.80
N PHE A 354 -5.19 9.97 -0.94
CA PHE A 354 -4.26 9.55 0.09
C PHE A 354 -4.10 8.04 0.05
N LEU A 355 -2.85 7.60 0.14
CA LEU A 355 -2.49 6.26 0.53
C LEU A 355 -2.33 6.28 2.06
N PHE A 356 -3.10 5.43 2.74
CA PHE A 356 -3.01 5.24 4.18
C PHE A 356 -2.18 3.99 4.47
N HIS A 357 -1.28 4.10 5.45
CA HIS A 357 -0.41 3.01 5.87
C HIS A 357 -0.96 2.31 7.10
N ASP A 358 -0.27 1.27 7.55
CA ASP A 358 -0.56 0.60 8.80
C ASP A 358 -0.45 1.54 10.01
N ILE A 359 -1.24 1.26 11.05
CA ILE A 359 -1.20 2.01 12.31
C ILE A 359 0.09 1.68 13.04
N ILE A 360 0.92 2.70 13.27
CA ILE A 360 2.18 2.55 14.01
C ILE A 360 1.87 2.65 15.51
N LYS A 361 2.15 1.57 16.25
CA LYS A 361 2.06 1.57 17.71
C LYS A 361 3.25 2.31 18.30
N ASP A 362 2.97 3.41 19.00
CA ASP A 362 3.98 4.26 19.61
C ASP A 362 4.28 3.80 21.04
N ASN A 363 3.27 3.90 21.91
CA ASN A 363 3.31 3.44 23.29
C ASN A 363 1.94 2.91 23.71
N LYS A 364 1.68 2.77 25.02
CA LYS A 364 0.40 2.24 25.50
C LYS A 364 -0.80 3.13 25.17
N ASP A 365 -0.58 4.43 25.02
CA ASP A 365 -1.65 5.43 25.00
C ASP A 365 -1.71 6.23 23.70
N ASN A 366 -0.78 5.98 22.77
CA ASN A 366 -0.64 6.74 21.53
C ASN A 366 -0.45 5.82 20.33
N VAL A 367 -0.95 6.29 19.20
CA VAL A 367 -0.72 5.70 17.88
C VAL A 367 -0.30 6.79 16.90
N THR A 368 0.48 6.41 15.89
CA THR A 368 0.85 7.30 14.79
C THR A 368 0.27 6.76 13.49
N LEU A 369 -0.41 7.65 12.75
CA LEU A 369 -0.93 7.38 11.42
C LEU A 369 0.00 8.01 10.39
N LEU A 370 0.28 7.32 9.29
CA LEU A 370 1.10 7.79 8.18
C LEU A 370 0.27 7.79 6.90
N PHE A 371 0.40 8.88 6.13
CA PHE A 371 -0.33 9.10 4.89
C PHE A 371 0.62 9.62 3.81
N GLU A 372 0.48 9.13 2.59
CA GLU A 372 1.09 9.69 1.39
C GLU A 372 0.01 10.34 0.51
N GLU A 373 0.20 11.60 0.15
CA GLU A 373 -0.64 12.29 -0.83
C GLU A 373 -0.19 11.96 -2.24
N PHE A 374 -1.16 11.66 -3.10
CA PHE A 374 -0.91 11.53 -4.52
C PHE A 374 -2.04 12.13 -5.36
N TYR A 375 -1.84 12.24 -6.67
CA TYR A 375 -2.91 12.43 -7.62
C TYR A 375 -2.64 11.67 -8.92
N PRO A 376 -3.68 11.17 -9.60
CA PRO A 376 -3.50 10.57 -10.91
C PRO A 376 -3.19 11.66 -11.94
N GLU A 377 -2.14 11.45 -12.72
CA GLU A 377 -1.68 12.35 -13.78
C GLU A 377 -2.07 11.83 -15.16
N TYR A 378 -2.41 12.77 -16.04
CA TYR A 378 -2.83 12.50 -17.40
C TYR A 378 -2.28 13.56 -18.35
N HIS A 379 -1.93 13.15 -19.56
CA HIS A 379 -1.76 14.05 -20.68
C HIS A 379 -2.85 13.83 -21.74
N THR A 380 -3.21 14.92 -22.42
CA THR A 380 -4.18 14.89 -23.52
C THR A 380 -3.45 14.67 -24.84
N VAL A 381 -3.75 13.57 -25.52
CA VAL A 381 -3.28 13.31 -26.88
C VAL A 381 -4.32 13.83 -27.85
N ASN A 382 -3.90 14.73 -28.74
CA ASN A 382 -4.73 15.25 -29.82
C ASN A 382 -4.35 14.56 -31.13
N TYR A 383 -5.34 14.14 -31.89
CA TYR A 383 -5.13 13.55 -33.21
C TYR A 383 -6.22 13.99 -34.17
N THR A 384 -5.86 14.09 -35.45
CA THR A 384 -6.79 14.45 -36.51
C THR A 384 -7.07 13.20 -37.35
N THR A 385 -8.34 12.82 -37.43
CA THR A 385 -8.80 11.83 -38.41
C THR A 385 -9.51 12.55 -39.56
N PHE A 386 -9.79 11.85 -40.64
CA PHE A 386 -10.60 12.37 -41.73
C PHE A 386 -11.90 11.57 -41.80
N ASP A 387 -13.02 12.26 -41.98
CA ASP A 387 -14.29 11.59 -42.23
C ASP A 387 -14.36 10.99 -43.64
N TYR A 388 -15.48 10.32 -43.95
CA TYR A 388 -15.73 9.75 -45.28
C TYR A 388 -15.64 10.78 -46.42
N TYR A 389 -15.80 12.08 -46.13
CA TYR A 389 -15.73 13.18 -47.09
C TYR A 389 -14.36 13.91 -47.09
N GLY A 390 -13.35 13.35 -46.41
CA GLY A 390 -12.01 13.95 -46.35
C GLY A 390 -11.93 15.22 -45.49
N ARG A 391 -12.91 15.46 -44.61
CA ARG A 391 -12.89 16.62 -43.70
C ARG A 391 -12.12 16.26 -42.42
N PRO A 392 -11.22 17.13 -41.95
CA PRO A 392 -10.47 16.87 -40.72
C PRO A 392 -11.42 16.90 -39.50
N ILE A 393 -11.38 15.84 -38.70
CA ILE A 393 -12.01 15.72 -37.38
C ILE A 393 -10.90 15.70 -36.34
N ASN A 394 -10.84 16.73 -35.51
CA ASN A 394 -9.95 16.75 -34.35
C ASN A 394 -10.60 15.98 -33.21
N SER A 395 -9.91 14.96 -32.72
CA SER A 395 -10.29 14.18 -31.57
C SER A 395 -9.20 14.26 -30.52
N SER A 396 -9.59 14.12 -29.26
CA SER A 396 -8.66 14.05 -28.15
C SER A 396 -9.04 12.93 -27.20
N TYR A 397 -8.02 12.35 -26.57
CA TYR A 397 -8.20 11.39 -25.48
C TYR A 397 -7.13 11.61 -24.43
N ASN A 398 -7.44 11.26 -23.19
CA ASN A 398 -6.48 11.34 -22.09
C ASN A 398 -5.76 10.00 -21.93
N VAL A 399 -4.46 10.06 -21.76
CA VAL A 399 -3.59 8.92 -21.45
C VAL A 399 -3.16 9.05 -20.00
N PHE A 400 -3.24 7.95 -19.25
CA PHE A 400 -2.79 7.90 -17.87
C PHE A 400 -1.26 7.81 -17.82
N ASP A 401 -0.63 8.73 -17.09
CA ASP A 401 0.83 8.76 -16.94
C ASP A 401 1.31 8.09 -15.66
N GLY A 402 0.44 8.00 -14.65
CA GLY A 402 0.78 7.42 -13.36
C GLY A 402 0.14 8.18 -12.20
N TYR A 403 0.47 7.74 -11.00
CA TYR A 403 0.17 8.41 -9.75
C TYR A 403 1.39 9.21 -9.33
N ARG A 404 1.21 10.53 -9.18
CA ARG A 404 2.26 11.44 -8.71
C ARG A 404 2.13 11.64 -7.20
N TYR A 405 3.14 11.22 -6.45
CA TYR A 405 3.24 11.37 -5.00
C TYR A 405 3.98 12.65 -4.65
N THR A 406 3.31 13.54 -3.93
CA THR A 406 3.85 14.87 -3.64
C THR A 406 4.30 15.02 -2.21
N ASN A 407 3.61 14.38 -1.27
CA ASN A 407 3.75 14.68 0.16
C ASN A 407 3.53 13.45 1.02
N ALA A 408 4.16 13.42 2.18
CA ALA A 408 3.81 12.47 3.23
C ALA A 408 3.63 13.21 4.56
N PHE A 409 2.71 12.75 5.40
CA PHE A 409 2.55 13.30 6.74
C PHE A 409 2.17 12.24 7.75
N ILE A 410 2.51 12.52 9.00
CA ILE A 410 2.17 11.74 10.17
C ILE A 410 1.25 12.53 11.10
N CYS A 411 0.38 11.80 11.78
CA CYS A 411 -0.51 12.33 12.81
C CYS A 411 -0.43 11.44 14.04
N LYS A 412 0.08 11.97 15.15
CA LYS A 412 0.09 11.26 16.43
C LYS A 412 -1.22 11.53 17.16
N LEU A 413 -1.89 10.47 17.58
CA LEU A 413 -3.19 10.54 18.26
C LEU A 413 -3.13 9.80 19.59
N ASN A 414 -3.93 10.26 20.55
CA ASN A 414 -4.23 9.49 21.75
C ASN A 414 -5.15 8.32 21.39
N SER A 415 -4.77 7.10 21.76
CA SER A 415 -5.50 5.89 21.40
C SER A 415 -6.84 5.74 22.13
N TYR A 416 -7.05 6.39 23.28
CA TYR A 416 -8.27 6.25 24.09
C TYR A 416 -9.35 7.23 23.77
N ASP A 417 -9.01 8.50 23.53
CA ASP A 417 -9.99 9.54 23.21
C ASP A 417 -9.96 9.93 21.73
N GLY A 418 -8.95 9.50 20.97
CA GLY A 418 -8.79 9.79 19.55
C GLY A 418 -8.35 11.22 19.24
N SER A 419 -7.95 12.03 20.23
CA SER A 419 -7.48 13.40 20.03
C SER A 419 -6.15 13.45 19.28
N ILE A 420 -6.00 14.44 18.38
CA ILE A 420 -4.72 14.74 17.73
C ILE A 420 -3.80 15.37 18.77
N LEU A 421 -2.63 14.76 18.98
CA LEU A 421 -1.59 15.31 19.84
C LEU A 421 -0.71 16.28 19.06
N TRP A 422 -0.32 15.90 17.85
CA TRP A 422 0.41 16.73 16.90
C TRP A 422 0.46 16.05 15.52
N GLU A 423 0.77 16.85 14.51
CA GLU A 423 0.89 16.44 13.12
C GLU A 423 2.08 17.12 12.44
N ASN A 424 2.80 16.39 11.57
CA ASN A 424 3.96 16.91 10.84
C ASN A 424 4.17 16.11 9.55
N GLY A 425 4.99 16.58 8.61
CA GLY A 425 5.16 15.90 7.32
C GLY A 425 6.42 16.29 6.56
N ILE A 426 6.57 15.73 5.37
CA ILE A 426 7.70 15.90 4.48
C ILE A 426 7.18 16.06 3.04
N GLU A 427 7.71 17.06 2.34
CA GLU A 427 7.51 17.22 0.90
C GLU A 427 8.40 16.21 0.16
N MET A 428 7.79 15.47 -0.76
CA MET A 428 8.43 14.45 -1.59
C MET A 428 8.79 15.03 -2.96
N GLY A 429 9.69 14.36 -3.68
CA GLY A 429 10.20 14.86 -4.97
C GLY A 429 9.29 14.56 -6.18
N GLU A 430 7.98 14.65 -6.02
CA GLU A 430 6.99 14.35 -7.07
C GLU A 430 7.19 13.00 -7.78
N ILE A 431 7.27 11.91 -7.01
CA ILE A 431 7.54 10.56 -7.54
C ILE A 431 6.36 10.12 -8.41
N LEU A 432 6.61 9.75 -9.68
CA LEU A 432 5.60 9.27 -10.61
C LEU A 432 5.74 7.76 -10.81
N THR A 433 4.68 7.01 -10.53
CA THR A 433 4.64 5.54 -10.71
C THR A 433 3.29 5.08 -11.26
N TYR A 434 3.26 4.00 -12.03
CA TYR A 434 2.01 3.42 -12.52
C TYR A 434 1.24 2.65 -11.44
N ASN A 435 1.94 2.17 -10.41
CA ASN A 435 1.35 1.36 -9.34
C ASN A 435 1.10 2.21 -8.10
N LYS A 436 0.03 1.90 -7.35
CA LYS A 436 -0.13 2.47 -6.02
C LYS A 436 0.62 1.64 -5.02
N GLU A 437 1.79 2.11 -4.66
CA GLU A 437 2.60 1.53 -3.61
C GLU A 437 3.10 2.64 -2.69
N SER A 438 3.56 2.24 -1.51
CA SER A 438 4.18 3.18 -0.60
C SER A 438 5.57 3.57 -1.08
N HIS A 439 5.90 4.86 -1.00
CA HIS A 439 7.23 5.40 -1.28
C HIS A 439 7.88 6.05 -0.05
N ILE A 440 7.13 6.26 1.04
CA ILE A 440 7.67 6.72 2.32
C ILE A 440 7.81 5.54 3.29
N SER A 441 8.98 5.42 3.90
CA SER A 441 9.22 4.52 5.01
C SER A 441 9.47 5.32 6.29
N SER A 442 9.10 4.74 7.42
CA SER A 442 9.25 5.39 8.72
C SER A 442 9.90 4.47 9.73
N LEU A 443 10.73 5.05 10.60
CA LEU A 443 11.28 4.39 11.78
C LEU A 443 10.98 5.26 13.00
N GLN A 444 10.35 4.66 13.98
CA GLN A 444 10.09 5.28 15.27
C GLN A 444 11.14 4.87 16.29
N ASP A 445 11.70 5.83 17.00
CA ASP A 445 12.59 5.59 18.14
C ASP A 445 12.35 6.67 19.23
N ASP A 446 11.90 6.19 20.40
CA ASP A 446 11.36 6.98 21.50
C ASP A 446 10.36 8.07 21.07
N ASN A 447 10.80 9.33 21.05
CA ASN A 447 9.98 10.50 20.72
C ASN A 447 10.15 10.98 19.28
N ASP A 448 11.13 10.42 18.56
CA ASP A 448 11.53 10.86 17.24
C ASP A 448 11.01 9.89 16.19
N ILE A 449 10.62 10.44 15.04
CA ILE A 449 10.20 9.68 13.88
C ILE A 449 11.05 10.09 12.69
N LEU A 450 11.79 9.14 12.16
CA LEU A 450 12.52 9.27 10.92
C LEU A 450 11.59 8.92 9.76
N LEU A 451 11.38 9.86 8.84
CA LEU A 451 10.74 9.62 7.55
C LEU A 451 11.79 9.58 6.45
N VAL A 452 11.71 8.58 5.56
CA VAL A 452 12.69 8.33 4.51
C VAL A 452 11.99 7.95 3.21
N TYR A 453 12.38 8.56 2.09
CA TYR A 453 11.97 8.12 0.75
C TYR A 453 13.17 8.09 -0.21
N SER A 454 13.06 7.26 -1.26
CA SER A 454 14.03 7.22 -2.37
C SER A 454 13.48 8.01 -3.56
N ASN A 455 14.31 8.83 -4.19
CA ASN A 455 14.00 9.49 -5.45
C ASN A 455 15.28 10.02 -6.12
N GLU A 456 15.35 9.94 -7.45
CA GLU A 456 16.45 10.45 -8.29
C GLU A 456 17.85 9.98 -7.86
N GLY A 457 17.99 8.71 -7.50
CA GLY A 457 19.25 8.12 -7.05
C GLY A 457 19.70 8.60 -5.67
N GLN A 458 18.80 9.21 -4.91
CA GLN A 458 19.05 9.75 -3.59
C GLN A 458 18.01 9.24 -2.58
N ILE A 459 18.43 9.26 -1.32
CA ILE A 459 17.60 9.00 -0.16
C ILE A 459 17.39 10.34 0.53
N ALA A 460 16.14 10.78 0.56
CA ALA A 460 15.72 11.91 1.34
C ALA A 460 15.29 11.44 2.73
N SER A 461 15.73 12.13 3.77
CA SER A 461 15.39 11.80 5.16
C SER A 461 15.04 13.06 5.96
N LYS A 462 14.10 12.91 6.89
CA LYS A 462 13.70 13.97 7.83
C LYS A 462 13.37 13.36 9.18
N ILE A 463 13.93 13.94 10.25
CA ILE A 463 13.62 13.58 11.62
C ILE A 463 12.59 14.56 12.16
N ILE A 464 11.56 14.01 12.78
CA ILE A 464 10.43 14.75 13.34
C ILE A 464 10.33 14.46 14.83
N ASN A 465 10.15 15.51 15.64
CA ASN A 465 9.76 15.39 17.04
C ASN A 465 8.60 16.34 17.31
N LYS A 466 7.43 15.77 17.59
CA LYS A 466 6.20 16.56 17.78
C LYS A 466 5.92 17.48 16.58
N ASP A 467 5.45 18.69 16.86
CA ASP A 467 5.23 19.77 15.90
C ASP A 467 6.52 20.52 15.53
N VAL A 468 7.67 20.11 16.07
CA VAL A 468 8.98 20.75 15.81
C VAL A 468 9.75 19.95 14.76
N ASN A 469 10.15 20.62 13.69
CA ASN A 469 11.13 20.08 12.76
C ASN A 469 12.52 20.16 13.41
N ILE A 470 13.02 19.04 13.93
CA ILE A 470 14.38 18.99 14.50
C ILE A 470 15.43 19.22 13.40
N SER A 471 15.21 18.66 12.21
CA SER A 471 16.16 18.76 11.11
C SER A 471 15.50 19.21 9.80
N ASN A 472 16.27 19.93 8.98
CA ASN A 472 15.95 20.08 7.56
C ASN A 472 16.01 18.72 6.86
N LYS A 473 15.32 18.60 5.71
CA LYS A 473 15.41 17.43 4.83
C LYS A 473 16.87 17.23 4.40
N LYS A 474 17.45 16.06 4.70
CA LYS A 474 18.80 15.66 4.27
C LYS A 474 18.70 14.74 3.06
N TYR A 475 19.65 14.87 2.13
CA TYR A 475 19.75 14.04 0.95
C TYR A 475 21.07 13.28 0.94
N THR A 476 21.01 11.97 0.68
CA THR A 476 22.20 11.12 0.56
C THR A 476 22.15 10.33 -0.73
N LYS A 477 23.26 10.28 -1.45
CA LYS A 477 23.34 9.52 -2.71
C LYS A 477 23.33 8.03 -2.43
N ILE A 478 22.57 7.29 -3.25
CA ILE A 478 22.60 5.83 -3.28
C ILE A 478 23.92 5.41 -3.92
N ALA A 479 24.75 4.73 -3.14
CA ALA A 479 26.06 4.31 -3.62
C ALA A 479 25.94 3.20 -4.68
N THR A 480 26.80 3.27 -5.69
CA THR A 480 26.95 2.27 -6.76
C THR A 480 28.03 1.25 -6.40
N LEU A 481 28.06 0.12 -7.13
CA LEU A 481 29.08 -0.91 -6.92
C LEU A 481 30.50 -0.39 -7.22
N ASN A 482 30.67 0.37 -8.30
CA ASN A 482 31.93 1.06 -8.61
C ASN A 482 31.81 2.55 -8.28
N LYS A 483 32.85 3.14 -7.68
CA LYS A 483 32.87 4.58 -7.32
C LYS A 483 32.88 5.50 -8.54
N ASP A 484 33.34 5.01 -9.70
CA ASP A 484 33.39 5.75 -10.97
C ASP A 484 32.06 5.70 -11.75
N ASP A 485 31.11 4.90 -11.29
CA ASP A 485 29.81 4.76 -11.92
C ASP A 485 28.95 6.00 -11.68
N LYS A 486 28.26 6.43 -12.73
CA LYS A 486 27.29 7.52 -12.68
C LYS A 486 25.90 7.00 -12.98
N ILE A 487 24.99 7.24 -12.04
CA ILE A 487 23.54 7.06 -12.25
C ILE A 487 23.08 8.18 -13.18
N VAL A 488 22.51 7.82 -14.32
CA VAL A 488 21.97 8.75 -15.34
C VAL A 488 20.45 8.68 -15.46
N GLY A 489 19.83 7.73 -14.74
CA GLY A 489 18.39 7.56 -14.64
C GLY A 489 18.07 6.44 -13.68
N GLU A 490 16.81 6.34 -13.30
CA GLU A 490 16.29 5.26 -12.48
C GLU A 490 14.83 4.97 -12.84
N ASP A 491 14.34 3.82 -12.39
CA ASP A 491 12.95 3.42 -12.51
C ASP A 491 12.56 2.54 -11.30
N GLY A 492 11.31 2.66 -10.85
CA GLY A 492 10.78 1.92 -9.70
C GLY A 492 11.63 2.02 -8.44
N SER A 493 12.24 3.18 -8.16
CA SER A 493 13.05 3.36 -6.96
C SER A 493 12.16 3.42 -5.71
N ASN A 494 12.55 2.67 -4.68
CA ASN A 494 11.78 2.58 -3.45
C ASN A 494 12.69 2.26 -2.26
N ILE A 495 12.20 2.49 -1.04
CA ILE A 495 12.92 2.23 0.20
C ILE A 495 11.97 1.67 1.26
N LYS A 496 12.42 0.64 1.99
CA LYS A 496 11.66 0.00 3.06
C LYS A 496 12.50 -0.14 4.32
N HIS A 497 11.89 0.12 5.48
CA HIS A 497 12.45 -0.24 6.78
C HIS A 497 12.60 -1.75 6.88
N TRP A 498 13.73 -2.21 7.40
CA TRP A 498 14.06 -3.64 7.45
C TRP A 498 14.12 -4.16 8.87
N TYR A 499 15.13 -3.74 9.64
CA TYR A 499 15.27 -4.08 11.06
C TYR A 499 16.16 -3.05 11.75
N LYS A 500 15.88 -2.77 13.02
CA LYS A 500 16.62 -1.76 13.80
C LYS A 500 16.71 -0.44 13.00
N SER A 501 17.92 0.09 12.82
CA SER A 501 18.26 1.27 12.04
C SER A 501 18.51 1.01 10.55
N PHE A 502 18.29 -0.22 10.06
CA PHE A 502 18.57 -0.59 8.68
C PHE A 502 17.34 -0.49 7.79
N PHE A 503 17.58 0.01 6.58
CA PHE A 503 16.63 0.13 5.50
C PHE A 503 17.19 -0.55 4.25
N VAL A 504 16.31 -0.88 3.32
CA VAL A 504 16.64 -1.45 2.03
C VAL A 504 16.13 -0.51 0.95
N ALA A 505 17.05 0.11 0.22
CA ALA A 505 16.76 0.90 -0.98
C ALA A 505 16.94 0.02 -2.21
N TYR A 506 15.97 -0.01 -3.11
CA TYR A 506 15.99 -0.88 -4.29
C TYR A 506 15.33 -0.22 -5.48
N GLY A 507 15.55 -0.80 -6.66
CA GLY A 507 14.93 -0.35 -7.91
C GLY A 507 15.81 -0.66 -9.12
N ILE A 508 15.53 0.01 -10.23
CA ILE A 508 16.33 -0.03 -11.44
C ILE A 508 17.19 1.23 -11.53
N GLN A 509 18.47 1.06 -11.85
CA GLN A 509 19.39 2.16 -12.17
C GLN A 509 19.94 2.02 -13.58
N TYR A 510 20.01 3.15 -14.27
CA TYR A 510 20.74 3.29 -15.52
C TYR A 510 22.12 3.88 -15.20
N ILE A 511 23.17 3.08 -15.39
CA ILE A 511 24.53 3.40 -14.98
C ILE A 511 25.42 3.59 -16.20
N THR A 512 26.32 4.56 -16.12
CA THR A 512 27.42 4.76 -17.08
C THR A 512 28.77 4.74 -16.37
N THR A 513 29.73 4.01 -16.92
CA THR A 513 31.07 3.88 -16.36
C THR A 513 32.04 4.71 -17.21
N LYS A 514 32.81 5.60 -16.58
CA LYS A 514 33.75 6.50 -17.28
C LYS A 514 34.98 5.79 -17.90
N GLN A 515 35.32 4.59 -17.43
CA GLN A 515 36.58 3.92 -17.81
C GLN A 515 36.58 3.30 -19.21
N PHE A 516 35.44 3.16 -19.89
CA PHE A 516 35.37 2.56 -21.23
C PHE A 516 34.98 3.60 -22.28
N SER A 517 35.78 3.71 -23.34
CA SER A 517 35.58 4.63 -24.48
C SER A 517 34.24 4.40 -25.22
N ASN A 518 33.67 3.21 -25.11
CA ASN A 518 32.29 2.94 -25.46
C ASN A 518 31.41 3.19 -24.24
N ASN A 519 30.76 4.35 -24.17
CA ASN A 519 29.73 4.76 -23.19
C ASN A 519 28.52 3.79 -23.14
N LYS A 520 28.74 2.51 -22.82
CA LYS A 520 27.68 1.50 -22.80
C LYS A 520 26.89 1.68 -21.51
N ARG A 521 25.67 2.21 -21.65
CA ARG A 521 24.71 2.31 -20.56
C ARG A 521 24.35 0.91 -20.09
N LYS A 522 24.39 0.69 -18.79
CA LYS A 522 24.05 -0.56 -18.12
C LYS A 522 22.75 -0.34 -17.36
N ARG A 523 21.75 -1.19 -17.58
CA ARG A 523 20.53 -1.24 -16.76
C ARG A 523 20.74 -2.31 -15.70
N VAL A 524 20.58 -1.93 -14.42
CA VAL A 524 20.77 -2.84 -13.29
C VAL A 524 19.62 -2.78 -12.33
N PHE A 525 19.19 -3.95 -11.85
CA PHE A 525 18.42 -4.04 -10.63
C PHE A 525 19.38 -4.02 -9.44
N TYR A 526 19.08 -3.22 -8.43
CA TYR A 526 19.92 -3.08 -7.26
C TYR A 526 19.14 -3.18 -5.97
N ILE A 527 19.85 -3.60 -4.92
CA ILE A 527 19.42 -3.51 -3.53
C ILE A 527 20.60 -2.99 -2.72
N ASN A 528 20.41 -1.90 -1.99
CA ASN A 528 21.37 -1.35 -1.06
C ASN A 528 20.82 -1.46 0.36
N LYS A 529 21.66 -1.97 1.27
CA LYS A 529 21.42 -1.86 2.71
C LYS A 529 21.90 -0.48 3.17
N ILE A 530 21.01 0.25 3.84
CA ILE A 530 21.23 1.62 4.30
C ILE A 530 21.12 1.64 5.82
N ALA A 531 22.09 2.24 6.50
CA ALA A 531 22.10 2.41 7.95
C ALA A 531 21.81 3.87 8.32
N PHE A 532 20.95 4.05 9.32
CA PHE A 532 20.68 5.32 9.96
C PHE A 532 21.12 5.23 11.43
N GLU A 533 22.37 5.61 11.70
CA GLU A 533 23.00 5.58 13.03
C GLU A 533 23.15 6.96 13.67
#